data_AF-A0A0C9QX50-F1
#
_entry.id   AF-A0A0C9QX50-F1
#
_cell.length_a   1.000
_cell.length_b   1.000
_cell.length_c   1.000
_cell.angle_alpha   90.00
_cell.angle_beta   90.00
_cell.angle_gamma   90.00
#
_symmetry.space_group_name_H-M   'P 1'
#
loop_
_entity.id
_entity.type
_entity.pdbx_description
1 polymer ?
#
loop_
_entity_poly.entity_id
_entity_poly.type
_entity_poly.pdbx_seq_one_letter_code
_entity_poly.pdbx_strand_id
1 'polypeptide(L)'
;MSFVNEVGQSNWDTLCKLASANSDFFSSHQDESGLRICSAHVVVLDIIRELRPLYEEIAAIAPRYDFDENTPGNGYRSFIYLVDKCIEHSENTCQQIYNLRESVLFRKTNYMREIEACSQLMASLNTFLHHLKTLHTWSELGMDSRPSLFPSEEHSPQELLDQAGDIDQYSFYGRCLGFQFTNSIKYIMKTILVSMASFSEIYYTNGSFFGRCANSLKYVIDPEARARRIVNISQRGDVYFCKAFWYLHDTQLFQFVPFLMLPKLSINQVISIPPEQLSLPAIDGGPDVQIPIPCSHIGKKSIHVKLWSSKRRIGMVGSASAGGELHGPSDVLLFHCHGGGFVADSPKAHETYLRNWAVALDIPIISIDYSLSPEAPYPRALEELVYTYAWALQHANSLLGTNAKKSNTHR
;
A
#
# COMPACT_ATOMS: atom_id res chain seq x y z
N MET A 1 -8.33 23.59 6.90
CA MET A 1 -9.65 22.93 6.70
C MET A 1 -10.61 23.75 5.83
N SER A 2 -10.61 25.09 5.82
CA SER A 2 -11.53 25.89 4.99
C SER A 2 -11.28 25.80 3.47
N PHE A 3 -10.01 25.76 3.03
CA PHE A 3 -9.66 25.79 1.60
C PHE A 3 -9.99 24.49 0.84
N VAL A 4 -10.09 23.34 1.53
CA VAL A 4 -10.42 22.05 0.89
C VAL A 4 -11.94 21.90 0.72
N ASN A 5 -12.74 22.47 1.64
CA ASN A 5 -14.19 22.39 1.57
C ASN A 5 -14.79 23.25 0.44
N GLU A 6 -14.25 24.44 0.16
CA GLU A 6 -14.76 25.30 -0.91
C GLU A 6 -14.44 24.76 -2.32
N VAL A 7 -13.22 24.27 -2.54
CA VAL A 7 -12.82 23.66 -3.82
C VAL A 7 -13.53 22.32 -4.03
N GLY A 8 -13.70 21.53 -2.96
CA GLY A 8 -14.44 20.27 -2.99
C GLY A 8 -15.89 20.47 -3.44
N GLN A 9 -16.64 21.36 -2.77
CA GLN A 9 -18.05 21.63 -3.08
C GLN A 9 -18.27 22.13 -4.52
N SER A 10 -17.33 22.91 -5.07
CA SER A 10 -17.39 23.39 -6.46
C SER A 10 -17.39 22.25 -7.50
N ASN A 11 -16.67 21.16 -7.23
CA ASN A 11 -16.55 20.05 -8.19
C ASN A 11 -17.82 19.19 -8.23
N TRP A 12 -18.50 18.98 -7.10
CA TRP A 12 -19.78 18.26 -7.04
C TRP A 12 -20.84 18.92 -7.92
N ASP A 13 -20.99 20.24 -7.79
CA ASP A 13 -22.00 20.99 -8.55
C ASP A 13 -21.64 21.06 -10.04
N THR A 14 -20.35 21.14 -10.36
CA THR A 14 -19.86 21.12 -11.75
C THR A 14 -20.12 19.76 -12.41
N LEU A 15 -19.82 18.66 -11.70
CA LEU A 15 -20.13 17.31 -12.17
C LEU A 15 -21.64 17.14 -12.43
N CYS A 16 -22.49 17.58 -11.51
CA CYS A 16 -23.95 17.55 -11.71
C CYS A 16 -24.38 18.30 -12.98
N LYS A 17 -23.89 19.54 -13.16
CA LYS A 17 -24.21 20.35 -14.36
C LYS A 17 -23.78 19.67 -15.65
N LEU A 18 -22.55 19.14 -15.69
CA LEU A 18 -22.02 18.44 -16.86
C LEU A 18 -22.80 17.16 -17.14
N ALA A 19 -23.12 16.40 -16.10
CA ALA A 19 -23.87 15.15 -16.23
C ALA A 19 -25.28 15.39 -16.76
N SER A 20 -26.00 16.38 -16.23
CA SER A 20 -27.32 16.79 -16.76
C SER A 20 -27.22 17.27 -18.21
N ALA A 21 -26.25 18.13 -18.52
CA ALA A 21 -26.11 18.65 -19.88
C ALA A 21 -25.75 17.55 -20.89
N ASN A 22 -25.00 16.53 -20.48
CA ASN A 22 -24.69 15.37 -21.32
C ASN A 22 -25.89 14.43 -21.45
N SER A 23 -26.63 14.14 -20.38
CA SER A 23 -27.85 13.32 -20.47
C SER A 23 -28.86 13.97 -21.42
N ASP A 24 -29.06 15.28 -21.32
CA ASP A 24 -29.98 16.02 -22.19
C ASP A 24 -29.56 15.92 -23.66
N PHE A 25 -28.27 16.07 -23.97
CA PHE A 25 -27.74 15.94 -25.33
C PHE A 25 -27.94 14.53 -25.89
N PHE A 26 -27.68 13.49 -25.09
CA PHE A 26 -27.81 12.10 -25.53
C PHE A 26 -29.25 11.56 -25.47
N SER A 27 -30.20 12.28 -24.88
CA SER A 27 -31.60 11.86 -24.73
C SER A 27 -32.32 11.55 -26.05
N SER A 28 -31.96 12.25 -27.13
CA SER A 28 -32.55 12.06 -28.46
C SER A 28 -31.89 10.96 -29.29
N HIS A 29 -30.73 10.45 -28.85
CA HIS A 29 -29.98 9.45 -29.58
C HIS A 29 -30.67 8.07 -29.48
N GLN A 30 -30.72 7.35 -30.61
CA GLN A 30 -31.37 6.03 -30.71
C GLN A 30 -30.36 4.88 -30.81
N ASP A 31 -29.07 5.18 -31.00
CA ASP A 31 -28.03 4.15 -31.02
C ASP A 31 -27.69 3.66 -29.60
N GLU A 32 -27.32 2.38 -29.48
CA GLU A 32 -27.05 1.72 -28.20
C GLU A 32 -26.07 2.51 -27.33
N SER A 33 -24.98 3.02 -27.91
CA SER A 33 -23.97 3.74 -27.16
C SER A 33 -24.49 5.09 -26.66
N GLY A 34 -25.30 5.80 -27.44
CA GLY A 34 -25.94 7.06 -27.03
C GLY A 34 -26.92 6.86 -25.88
N LEU A 35 -27.79 5.85 -25.97
CA LEU A 35 -28.75 5.50 -24.93
C LEU A 35 -28.05 5.14 -23.60
N ARG A 36 -26.97 4.37 -23.67
CA ARG A 36 -26.18 3.98 -22.50
C ARG A 36 -25.40 5.14 -21.90
N ILE A 37 -24.85 6.04 -22.72
CA ILE A 37 -24.25 7.28 -22.21
C ILE A 37 -25.29 8.12 -21.46
N CYS A 38 -26.48 8.30 -22.02
CA CYS A 38 -27.57 9.04 -21.36
C CYS A 38 -27.91 8.39 -20.01
N SER A 39 -28.15 7.08 -20.02
CA SER A 39 -28.51 6.31 -18.81
C SER A 39 -27.43 6.39 -17.74
N ALA A 40 -26.15 6.28 -18.11
CA ALA A 40 -25.04 6.36 -17.17
C ALA A 40 -24.94 7.74 -16.49
N HIS A 41 -25.18 8.83 -17.22
CA HIS A 41 -25.20 10.17 -16.61
C HIS A 41 -26.38 10.36 -15.65
N VAL A 42 -27.56 9.79 -15.97
CA VAL A 42 -28.70 9.78 -15.04
C VAL A 42 -28.35 9.03 -13.76
N VAL A 43 -27.73 7.85 -13.89
CA VAL A 43 -27.26 7.07 -12.73
C VAL A 43 -26.23 7.85 -11.89
N VAL A 44 -25.30 8.57 -12.51
CA VAL A 44 -24.35 9.44 -11.79
C VAL A 44 -25.09 10.50 -10.96
N LEU A 45 -26.11 11.15 -11.53
CA LEU A 45 -26.91 12.15 -10.82
C LEU A 45 -27.65 11.56 -9.62
N ASP A 46 -28.23 10.36 -9.78
CA ASP A 46 -28.94 9.68 -8.70
C ASP A 46 -27.99 9.25 -7.58
N ILE A 47 -26.81 8.69 -7.92
CA ILE A 47 -25.80 8.33 -6.92
C ILE A 47 -25.32 9.58 -6.16
N ILE A 48 -25.08 10.71 -6.82
CA ILE A 48 -24.62 11.94 -6.15
C ILE A 48 -25.63 12.43 -5.11
N ARG A 49 -26.94 12.31 -5.39
CA ARG A 49 -28.00 12.72 -4.46
C ARG A 49 -27.94 11.95 -3.14
N GLU A 50 -27.59 10.67 -3.20
CA GLU A 50 -27.45 9.80 -2.02
C GLU A 50 -26.07 9.94 -1.36
N LEU A 51 -25.02 10.01 -2.18
CA LEU A 51 -23.63 10.00 -1.72
C LEU A 51 -23.25 11.28 -0.98
N ARG A 52 -23.74 12.45 -1.42
CA ARG A 52 -23.33 13.75 -0.86
C ARG A 52 -23.72 13.92 0.63
N PRO A 53 -24.96 13.67 1.07
CA PRO A 53 -25.31 13.71 2.49
C PRO A 53 -24.50 12.73 3.34
N LEU A 54 -24.26 11.52 2.82
CA LEU A 54 -23.49 10.49 3.52
C LEU A 54 -22.01 10.89 3.65
N TYR A 55 -21.44 11.49 2.60
CA TYR A 55 -20.10 12.06 2.64
C TYR A 55 -19.98 13.13 3.73
N GLU A 56 -20.94 14.04 3.84
CA GLU A 56 -20.94 15.12 4.84
C GLU A 56 -21.02 14.55 6.27
N GLU A 57 -21.84 13.52 6.48
CA GLU A 57 -21.95 12.80 7.76
C GLU A 57 -20.61 12.13 8.14
N ILE A 58 -20.01 11.38 7.21
CA ILE A 58 -18.72 10.72 7.43
C ILE A 58 -17.59 11.73 7.67
N ALA A 59 -17.61 12.86 6.95
CA ALA A 59 -16.65 13.96 7.14
C ALA A 59 -16.74 14.61 8.52
N ALA A 60 -17.94 14.70 9.09
CA ALA A 60 -18.15 15.17 10.46
C ALA A 60 -17.65 14.15 11.52
N ILE A 61 -17.74 12.86 11.23
CA ILE A 61 -17.31 11.78 12.13
C ILE A 61 -15.78 11.59 12.11
N ALA A 62 -15.14 11.72 10.95
CA ALA A 62 -13.74 11.35 10.74
C ALA A 62 -12.74 11.95 11.74
N PRO A 63 -12.83 13.22 12.20
CA PRO A 63 -11.90 13.78 13.18
C PRO A 63 -11.88 13.05 14.53
N ARG A 64 -12.97 12.35 14.90
CA ARG A 64 -13.06 11.62 16.18
C ARG A 64 -12.13 10.41 16.26
N TYR A 65 -11.62 9.96 15.11
CA TYR A 65 -10.72 8.82 14.97
C TYR A 65 -9.26 9.24 14.71
N ASP A 66 -8.94 10.53 14.77
CA ASP A 66 -7.56 10.99 14.67
C ASP A 66 -6.78 10.66 15.95
N PHE A 67 -5.46 10.46 15.80
CA PHE A 67 -4.59 10.22 16.94
C PHE A 67 -4.55 11.44 17.88
N ASP A 68 -4.50 12.65 17.33
CA ASP A 68 -4.72 13.91 18.03
C ASP A 68 -5.05 15.04 17.03
N GLU A 69 -5.36 16.24 17.54
CA GLU A 69 -5.71 17.41 16.70
C GLU A 69 -4.59 17.85 15.74
N ASN A 70 -3.33 17.56 16.07
CA ASN A 70 -2.16 17.92 15.26
C ASN A 70 -1.77 16.82 14.28
N THR A 71 -2.31 15.61 14.45
CA THR A 71 -1.97 14.41 13.66
C THR A 71 -3.24 13.85 12.99
N PRO A 72 -3.86 14.59 12.05
CA PRO A 72 -5.05 14.11 11.35
C PRO A 72 -4.69 12.97 10.39
N GLY A 73 -5.26 11.79 10.60
CA GLY A 73 -4.93 10.61 9.81
C GLY A 73 -5.64 9.35 10.30
N ASN A 74 -6.60 8.86 9.52
CA ASN A 74 -7.31 7.61 9.79
C ASN A 74 -8.01 7.05 8.52
N GLY A 75 -8.64 5.88 8.65
CA GLY A 75 -9.35 5.20 7.58
C GLY A 75 -10.53 6.00 7.01
N TYR A 76 -11.34 6.64 7.85
CA TYR A 76 -12.48 7.48 7.40
C TYR A 76 -11.99 8.63 6.51
N ARG A 77 -10.93 9.32 6.92
CA ARG A 77 -10.30 10.39 6.11
C ARG A 77 -9.79 9.87 4.76
N SER A 78 -9.30 8.63 4.72
CA SER A 78 -8.82 8.01 3.49
C SER A 78 -9.97 7.78 2.51
N PHE A 79 -11.14 7.32 2.97
CA PHE A 79 -12.31 7.14 2.12
C PHE A 79 -12.94 8.46 1.66
N ILE A 80 -12.95 9.50 2.49
CA ILE A 80 -13.35 10.86 2.09
C ILE A 80 -12.49 11.34 0.92
N TYR A 81 -11.15 11.20 1.05
CA TYR A 81 -10.22 11.54 -0.03
C TYR A 81 -10.47 10.73 -1.31
N LEU A 82 -10.80 9.43 -1.20
CA LEU A 82 -11.16 8.61 -2.35
C LEU A 82 -12.44 9.12 -3.02
N VAL A 83 -13.46 9.54 -2.27
CA VAL A 83 -14.67 10.13 -2.84
C VAL A 83 -14.34 11.43 -3.57
N ASP A 84 -13.56 12.33 -2.96
CA ASP A 84 -13.14 13.58 -3.60
C ASP A 84 -12.43 13.32 -4.95
N LYS A 85 -11.51 12.36 -4.97
CA LYS A 85 -10.80 11.96 -6.20
C LYS A 85 -11.71 11.29 -7.23
N CYS A 86 -12.73 10.57 -6.78
CA CYS A 86 -13.72 9.98 -7.66
C CYS A 86 -14.59 11.04 -8.33
N ILE A 87 -15.02 12.06 -7.58
CA ILE A 87 -15.78 13.21 -8.11
C ILE A 87 -14.94 13.97 -9.13
N GLU A 88 -13.69 14.29 -8.80
CA GLU A 88 -12.75 14.95 -9.73
C GLU A 88 -12.52 14.11 -11.01
N HIS A 89 -12.35 12.79 -10.87
CA HIS A 89 -12.16 11.90 -12.02
C HIS A 89 -13.40 11.83 -12.92
N SER A 90 -14.59 11.76 -12.31
CA SER A 90 -15.87 11.70 -13.01
C SER A 90 -16.18 13.04 -13.70
N GLU A 91 -15.90 14.16 -13.04
CA GLU A 91 -16.04 15.51 -13.60
C GLU A 91 -15.18 15.67 -14.86
N ASN A 92 -13.90 15.31 -14.78
CA ASN A 92 -12.99 15.35 -15.93
C ASN A 92 -13.50 14.52 -17.10
N THR A 93 -14.06 13.33 -16.83
CA THR A 93 -14.64 12.46 -17.85
C THR A 93 -15.89 13.09 -18.47
N CYS A 94 -16.81 13.60 -17.66
CA CYS A 94 -18.01 14.31 -18.11
C CYS A 94 -17.66 15.57 -18.93
N GLN A 95 -16.62 16.29 -18.53
CA GLN A 95 -16.13 17.49 -19.23
C GLN A 95 -15.55 17.14 -20.60
N GLN A 96 -14.77 16.06 -20.71
CA GLN A 96 -14.27 15.57 -21.99
C GLN A 96 -15.41 15.16 -22.93
N ILE A 97 -16.41 14.46 -22.41
CA ILE A 97 -17.62 14.12 -23.16
C ILE A 97 -18.32 15.39 -23.63
N TYR A 98 -18.56 16.35 -22.72
CA TYR A 98 -19.23 17.61 -23.04
C TYR A 98 -18.53 18.37 -24.16
N ASN A 99 -17.20 18.46 -24.10
CA ASN A 99 -16.40 19.20 -25.08
C ASN A 99 -16.31 18.51 -26.44
N LEU A 100 -16.36 17.17 -26.46
CA LEU A 100 -16.10 16.39 -27.68
C LEU A 100 -17.36 15.77 -28.28
N ARG A 101 -18.52 15.79 -27.62
CA ARG A 101 -19.73 15.06 -28.04
C ARG A 101 -20.24 15.37 -29.45
N GLU A 102 -19.92 16.56 -29.98
CA GLU A 102 -20.26 16.97 -31.36
C GLU A 102 -19.13 16.72 -32.37
N SER A 103 -17.93 16.34 -31.90
CA SER A 103 -16.76 16.10 -32.74
C SER A 103 -16.89 14.79 -33.51
N VAL A 104 -16.45 14.80 -34.76
CA VAL A 104 -16.31 13.57 -35.59
C VAL A 104 -15.29 12.57 -35.01
N LEU A 105 -14.39 13.02 -34.14
CA LEU A 105 -13.41 12.16 -33.45
C LEU A 105 -13.98 11.54 -32.16
N PHE A 106 -15.23 11.84 -31.80
CA PHE A 106 -15.87 11.32 -30.60
C PHE A 106 -16.08 9.81 -30.69
N ARG A 107 -15.26 9.06 -29.96
CA ARG A 107 -15.37 7.60 -29.86
C ARG A 107 -16.47 7.22 -28.89
N LYS A 108 -17.73 7.32 -29.33
CA LYS A 108 -18.93 7.12 -28.51
C LYS A 108 -18.88 5.86 -27.64
N THR A 109 -18.55 4.69 -28.22
CA THR A 109 -18.45 3.43 -27.46
C THR A 109 -17.35 3.44 -26.39
N ASN A 110 -16.24 4.17 -26.60
CA ASN A 110 -15.21 4.28 -25.57
C ASN A 110 -15.71 5.15 -24.40
N TYR A 111 -16.24 6.33 -24.70
CA TYR A 111 -16.75 7.23 -23.65
C TYR A 111 -17.96 6.67 -22.91
N MET A 112 -18.81 5.88 -23.58
CA MET A 112 -19.85 5.07 -22.92
C MET A 112 -19.26 4.21 -21.81
N ARG A 113 -18.19 3.46 -22.08
CA ARG A 113 -17.56 2.60 -21.07
C ARG A 113 -16.82 3.40 -19.99
N GLU A 114 -16.26 4.57 -20.31
CA GLU A 114 -15.63 5.44 -19.31
C GLU A 114 -16.66 5.95 -18.29
N ILE A 115 -17.82 6.46 -18.74
CA ILE A 115 -18.83 6.99 -17.84
C ILE A 115 -19.52 5.89 -17.03
N GLU A 116 -19.76 4.71 -17.62
CA GLU A 116 -20.27 3.53 -16.90
C GLU A 116 -19.30 3.07 -15.79
N ALA A 117 -18.00 3.10 -16.07
CA ALA A 117 -16.99 2.77 -15.07
C ALA A 117 -16.95 3.82 -13.94
N CYS A 118 -17.12 5.10 -14.26
CA CYS A 118 -17.24 6.16 -13.25
C CYS A 118 -18.47 5.96 -12.36
N SER A 119 -19.64 5.66 -12.94
CA SER A 119 -20.85 5.40 -12.15
C SER A 119 -20.70 4.18 -11.24
N GLN A 120 -20.07 3.11 -11.73
CA GLN A 120 -19.80 1.92 -10.92
C GLN A 120 -18.82 2.21 -9.77
N LEU A 121 -17.75 2.97 -10.04
CA LEU A 121 -16.81 3.40 -9.00
C LEU A 121 -17.52 4.22 -7.91
N MET A 122 -18.36 5.18 -8.30
CA MET A 122 -19.12 6.00 -7.36
C MET A 122 -20.08 5.16 -6.52
N ALA A 123 -20.78 4.20 -7.14
CA ALA A 123 -21.66 3.28 -6.42
C ALA A 123 -20.88 2.44 -5.40
N SER A 124 -19.73 1.87 -5.76
CA SER A 124 -18.89 1.12 -4.83
C SER A 124 -18.41 1.99 -3.65
N LEU A 125 -18.02 3.24 -3.90
CA LEU A 125 -17.64 4.18 -2.85
C LEU A 125 -18.80 4.58 -1.94
N ASN A 126 -20.02 4.71 -2.49
CA ASN A 126 -21.23 4.91 -1.69
C ASN A 126 -21.46 3.75 -0.73
N THR A 127 -21.30 2.51 -1.19
CA THR A 127 -21.39 1.32 -0.33
C THR A 127 -20.31 1.32 0.75
N PHE A 128 -19.07 1.68 0.43
CA PHE A 128 -18.02 1.82 1.44
C PHE A 128 -18.36 2.84 2.52
N LEU A 129 -18.92 4.00 2.17
CA LEU A 129 -19.33 4.99 3.16
C LEU A 129 -20.47 4.49 4.06
N HIS A 130 -21.39 3.67 3.54
CA HIS A 130 -22.41 3.02 4.35
C HIS A 130 -21.78 2.06 5.37
N HIS A 131 -20.79 1.25 4.96
CA HIS A 131 -20.08 0.38 5.91
C HIS A 131 -19.31 1.16 6.97
N LEU A 132 -18.69 2.29 6.61
CA LEU A 132 -18.03 3.17 7.59
C LEU A 132 -19.02 3.74 8.60
N LYS A 133 -20.22 4.13 8.14
CA LYS A 133 -21.31 4.58 9.01
C LYS A 133 -21.75 3.46 9.94
N THR A 134 -21.96 2.25 9.43
CA THR A 134 -22.28 1.06 10.24
C THR A 134 -21.21 0.79 11.29
N LEU A 135 -19.93 0.80 10.89
CA LEU A 135 -18.81 0.61 11.82
C LEU A 135 -18.78 1.69 12.92
N HIS A 136 -19.13 2.94 12.56
CA HIS A 136 -19.25 4.01 13.56
C HIS A 136 -20.40 3.73 14.53
N THR A 137 -21.55 3.25 14.06
CA THR A 137 -22.69 2.90 14.93
C THR A 137 -22.43 1.71 15.84
N TRP A 138 -21.54 0.81 15.44
CA TRP A 138 -21.10 -0.34 16.24
C TRP A 138 -19.97 0.00 17.22
N SER A 139 -19.45 1.23 17.17
CA SER A 139 -18.32 1.65 17.99
C SER A 139 -18.76 2.01 19.40
N GLU A 140 -18.12 1.41 20.40
CA GLU A 140 -18.24 1.84 21.79
C GLU A 140 -17.27 2.97 22.12
N LEU A 141 -17.64 3.81 23.08
CA LEU A 141 -16.73 4.84 23.62
C LEU A 141 -15.68 4.19 24.51
N GLY A 142 -14.41 4.40 24.16
CA GLY A 142 -13.27 4.04 24.99
C GLY A 142 -13.16 4.90 26.25
N MET A 143 -12.20 4.54 27.10
CA MET A 143 -11.91 5.22 28.38
C MET A 143 -11.57 6.71 28.22
N ASP A 144 -11.07 7.11 27.05
CA ASP A 144 -10.73 8.49 26.68
C ASP A 144 -11.90 9.23 25.99
N SER A 145 -13.11 8.66 26.03
CA SER A 145 -14.30 9.15 25.31
C SER A 145 -14.12 9.21 23.79
N ARG A 146 -13.12 8.50 23.23
CA ARG A 146 -12.97 8.34 21.78
C ARG A 146 -13.65 7.05 21.32
N PRO A 147 -14.25 7.06 20.12
CA PRO A 147 -14.85 5.84 19.57
C PRO A 147 -13.77 4.79 19.28
N SER A 148 -14.04 3.54 19.66
CA SER A 148 -13.22 2.38 19.29
C SER A 148 -13.22 2.15 17.78
N LEU A 149 -12.07 1.74 17.23
CA LEU A 149 -11.99 1.26 15.83
C LEU A 149 -12.54 -0.16 15.66
N PHE A 150 -12.77 -0.87 16.78
CA PHE A 150 -13.33 -2.21 16.79
C PHE A 150 -14.82 -2.16 17.17
N PRO A 151 -15.65 -3.02 16.58
CA PRO A 151 -17.06 -3.12 16.94
C PRO A 151 -17.24 -3.58 18.39
N SER A 152 -18.39 -3.24 18.97
CA SER A 152 -18.91 -3.74 20.24
C SER A 152 -18.99 -5.26 20.26
N GLU A 153 -19.07 -5.87 21.45
CA GLU A 153 -19.21 -7.33 21.59
C GLU A 153 -20.47 -7.90 20.90
N GLU A 154 -21.48 -7.05 20.64
CA GLU A 154 -22.71 -7.41 19.92
C GLU A 154 -22.51 -7.71 18.43
N HIS A 155 -21.39 -7.29 17.83
CA HIS A 155 -21.14 -7.40 16.39
C HIS A 155 -19.76 -7.97 16.08
N SER A 156 -19.69 -8.96 15.18
CA SER A 156 -18.42 -9.49 14.72
C SER A 156 -17.84 -8.65 13.57
N PRO A 157 -16.52 -8.37 13.55
CA PRO A 157 -15.86 -7.79 12.37
C PRO A 157 -16.10 -8.59 11.08
N GLN A 158 -16.34 -9.90 11.20
CA GLN A 158 -16.62 -10.77 10.05
C GLN A 158 -17.90 -10.38 9.31
N GLU A 159 -18.92 -9.87 10.02
CA GLU A 159 -20.20 -9.47 9.41
C GLU A 159 -19.99 -8.34 8.37
N LEU A 160 -19.15 -7.36 8.70
CA LEU A 160 -18.80 -6.28 7.77
C LEU A 160 -17.88 -6.77 6.65
N LEU A 161 -16.96 -7.70 6.94
CA LEU A 161 -16.08 -8.26 5.91
C LEU A 161 -16.86 -9.09 4.88
N ASP A 162 -17.86 -9.85 5.32
CA ASP A 162 -18.73 -10.62 4.44
C ASP A 162 -19.55 -9.68 3.54
N GLN A 163 -20.12 -8.61 4.09
CA GLN A 163 -20.83 -7.57 3.32
C GLN A 163 -19.90 -6.84 2.33
N ALA A 164 -18.65 -6.57 2.72
CA ALA A 164 -17.68 -5.94 1.83
C ALA A 164 -17.32 -6.83 0.62
N GLY A 165 -17.56 -8.14 0.71
CA GLY A 165 -17.40 -9.08 -0.41
C GLY A 165 -18.32 -8.80 -1.60
N ASP A 166 -19.46 -8.14 -1.37
CA ASP A 166 -20.46 -7.82 -2.40
C ASP A 166 -20.14 -6.55 -3.19
N ILE A 167 -19.10 -5.80 -2.80
CA ILE A 167 -18.71 -4.56 -3.46
C ILE A 167 -18.10 -4.86 -4.83
N ASP A 168 -18.55 -4.15 -5.86
CA ASP A 168 -17.97 -4.24 -7.20
C ASP A 168 -16.51 -3.73 -7.20
N GLN A 169 -15.57 -4.66 -7.33
CA GLN A 169 -14.14 -4.38 -7.35
C GLN A 169 -13.61 -4.07 -8.77
N TYR A 170 -14.38 -4.36 -9.81
CA TYR A 170 -13.89 -4.31 -11.20
C TYR A 170 -13.57 -2.89 -11.64
N SER A 171 -14.35 -1.90 -11.20
CA SER A 171 -14.13 -0.48 -11.47
C SER A 171 -12.72 -0.01 -11.04
N PHE A 172 -12.20 -0.49 -9.91
CA PHE A 172 -10.89 -0.12 -9.36
C PHE A 172 -9.69 -0.66 -10.13
N TYR A 173 -9.85 -1.79 -10.84
CA TYR A 173 -8.78 -2.45 -11.60
C TYR A 173 -8.91 -2.28 -13.13
N GLY A 174 -10.04 -1.72 -13.57
CA GLY A 174 -10.41 -1.49 -14.96
C GLY A 174 -10.01 -0.12 -15.46
N ARG A 175 -10.99 0.65 -15.95
CA ARG A 175 -10.80 1.97 -16.56
C ARG A 175 -10.43 3.05 -15.55
N CYS A 176 -11.05 3.01 -14.38
CA CYS A 176 -10.76 3.94 -13.29
C CYS A 176 -9.50 3.56 -12.48
N LEU A 177 -8.66 2.65 -12.99
CA LEU A 177 -7.43 2.25 -12.30
C LEU A 177 -6.58 3.45 -11.90
N GLY A 178 -6.30 3.55 -10.61
CA GLY A 178 -5.43 4.57 -10.03
C GLY A 178 -6.00 5.99 -10.14
N PHE A 179 -7.32 6.16 -10.18
CA PHE A 179 -7.98 7.47 -10.21
C PHE A 179 -7.54 8.39 -9.05
N GLN A 180 -7.16 7.82 -7.91
CA GLN A 180 -6.70 8.53 -6.71
C GLN A 180 -5.22 8.94 -6.76
N PHE A 181 -4.47 8.45 -7.75
CA PHE A 181 -3.04 8.64 -7.87
C PHE A 181 -2.67 9.63 -8.97
N THR A 182 -1.51 10.25 -8.81
CA THR A 182 -0.87 11.01 -9.88
C THR A 182 -0.50 10.11 -11.05
N ASN A 183 -0.32 10.71 -12.24
CA ASN A 183 -0.04 9.97 -13.47
C ASN A 183 1.18 9.04 -13.37
N SER A 184 2.27 9.48 -12.73
CA SER A 184 3.49 8.67 -12.56
C SER A 184 3.22 7.36 -11.82
N ILE A 185 2.47 7.42 -10.71
CA ILE A 185 2.09 6.26 -9.93
C ILE A 185 1.07 5.40 -10.69
N LYS A 186 0.14 6.01 -11.42
CA LYS A 186 -0.84 5.28 -12.26
C LYS A 186 -0.15 4.38 -13.29
N TYR A 187 0.95 4.83 -13.91
CA TYR A 187 1.73 4.00 -14.83
C TYR A 187 2.42 2.82 -14.14
N ILE A 188 2.99 3.06 -12.95
CA ILE A 188 3.61 1.99 -12.15
C ILE A 188 2.54 0.95 -11.77
N MET A 189 1.39 1.41 -11.27
CA MET A 189 0.31 0.50 -10.88
C MET A 189 -0.23 -0.31 -12.04
N LYS A 190 -0.44 0.34 -13.20
CA LYS A 190 -0.85 -0.38 -14.42
C LYS A 190 0.17 -1.45 -14.81
N THR A 191 1.46 -1.14 -14.73
CA THR A 191 2.54 -2.10 -15.03
C THR A 191 2.49 -3.29 -14.07
N ILE A 192 2.41 -3.05 -12.76
CA ILE A 192 2.33 -4.11 -11.75
C ILE A 192 1.12 -5.02 -12.01
N LEU A 193 -0.08 -4.44 -12.23
CA LEU A 193 -1.29 -5.23 -12.45
C LEU A 193 -1.28 -6.01 -13.77
N VAL A 194 -0.72 -5.44 -14.85
CA VAL A 194 -0.53 -6.18 -16.10
C VAL A 194 0.44 -7.35 -15.90
N SER A 195 1.54 -7.12 -15.19
CA SER A 195 2.52 -8.17 -14.86
C SER A 195 1.88 -9.26 -14.01
N MET A 196 1.10 -8.90 -12.98
CA MET A 196 0.42 -9.84 -12.10
C MET A 196 -0.64 -10.65 -12.84
N ALA A 197 -1.47 -10.01 -13.67
CA ALA A 197 -2.46 -10.69 -14.50
C ALA A 197 -1.77 -11.67 -15.47
N SER A 198 -0.66 -11.27 -16.09
CA SER A 198 0.13 -12.14 -16.97
C SER A 198 0.76 -13.31 -16.23
N PHE A 199 1.37 -13.05 -15.07
CA PHE A 199 2.03 -14.06 -14.24
C PHE A 199 1.03 -15.11 -13.76
N SER A 200 -0.17 -14.71 -13.36
CA SER A 200 -1.20 -15.65 -12.92
C SER A 200 -1.61 -16.66 -14.00
N GLU A 201 -1.60 -16.28 -15.28
CA GLU A 201 -1.88 -17.21 -16.38
C GLU A 201 -0.78 -18.26 -16.49
N ILE A 202 0.46 -17.91 -16.18
CA ILE A 202 1.58 -18.85 -16.20
C ILE A 202 1.49 -19.75 -14.97
N TYR A 203 1.31 -19.15 -13.79
CA TYR A 203 1.28 -19.82 -12.50
C TYR A 203 0.18 -20.88 -12.41
N TYR A 204 -1.06 -20.54 -12.77
CA TYR A 204 -2.19 -21.46 -12.63
C TYR A 204 -2.35 -22.46 -13.78
N THR A 205 -1.62 -22.29 -14.90
CA THR A 205 -1.79 -23.15 -16.08
C THR A 205 -0.59 -24.04 -16.39
N ASN A 206 0.38 -24.17 -15.47
CA ASN A 206 1.61 -24.98 -15.63
C ASN A 206 2.33 -24.77 -16.98
N GLY A 207 2.33 -23.54 -17.51
CA GLY A 207 2.86 -23.21 -18.83
C GLY A 207 4.30 -22.66 -18.79
N SER A 208 5.02 -22.71 -19.92
CA SER A 208 6.35 -22.11 -20.04
C SER A 208 6.29 -20.58 -20.18
N PHE A 209 7.26 -19.88 -19.57
CA PHE A 209 7.32 -18.41 -19.48
C PHE A 209 7.40 -17.70 -20.85
N PHE A 210 8.16 -18.27 -21.79
CA PHE A 210 8.43 -17.63 -23.09
C PHE A 210 7.25 -17.67 -24.07
N GLY A 211 6.36 -18.66 -23.99
CA GLY A 211 5.27 -18.84 -24.95
C GLY A 211 4.10 -17.87 -24.80
N ARG A 212 4.04 -17.09 -23.71
CA ARG A 212 2.84 -16.31 -23.34
C ARG A 212 3.07 -14.81 -23.13
N CYS A 213 4.22 -14.25 -23.50
CA CYS A 213 4.42 -12.79 -23.53
C CYS A 213 3.38 -12.08 -24.44
N ALA A 214 2.80 -12.78 -25.42
CA ALA A 214 1.67 -12.28 -26.21
C ALA A 214 0.40 -11.97 -25.39
N ASN A 215 0.17 -12.69 -24.28
CA ASN A 215 -1.00 -12.47 -23.42
C ASN A 215 -0.87 -11.22 -22.52
N SER A 216 0.34 -10.71 -22.29
CA SER A 216 0.52 -9.47 -21.53
C SER A 216 -0.07 -8.27 -22.26
N LEU A 217 0.01 -8.25 -23.60
CA LEU A 217 -0.55 -7.19 -24.42
C LEU A 217 -2.08 -7.10 -24.28
N LYS A 218 -2.76 -8.24 -24.11
CA LYS A 218 -4.21 -8.29 -23.83
C LYS A 218 -4.56 -7.43 -22.62
N TYR A 219 -3.84 -7.59 -21.50
CA TYR A 219 -4.13 -6.87 -20.26
C TYR A 219 -3.73 -5.38 -20.30
N VAL A 220 -2.87 -4.98 -21.24
CA VAL A 220 -2.54 -3.57 -21.52
C VAL A 220 -3.68 -2.89 -22.27
N ILE A 221 -4.24 -3.57 -23.28
CA ILE A 221 -5.23 -3.03 -24.24
C ILE A 221 -6.67 -3.15 -23.74
N ASP A 222 -7.00 -4.19 -22.97
CA ASP A 222 -8.35 -4.48 -22.48
C ASP A 222 -8.41 -4.28 -20.95
N PRO A 223 -8.82 -3.08 -20.47
CA PRO A 223 -8.99 -2.79 -19.05
C PRO A 223 -9.95 -3.75 -18.34
N GLU A 224 -11.03 -4.15 -19.00
CA GLU A 224 -12.05 -5.00 -18.42
C GLU A 224 -11.54 -6.44 -18.23
N ALA A 225 -10.76 -6.97 -19.18
CA ALA A 225 -10.09 -8.26 -19.01
C ALA A 225 -9.05 -8.23 -17.89
N ARG A 226 -8.30 -7.12 -17.76
CA ARG A 226 -7.37 -6.93 -16.63
C ARG A 226 -8.12 -6.92 -15.31
N ALA A 227 -9.19 -6.13 -15.20
CA ALA A 227 -10.00 -6.05 -13.99
C ALA A 227 -10.53 -7.43 -13.58
N ARG A 228 -11.15 -8.17 -14.52
CA ARG A 228 -11.65 -9.51 -14.25
C ARG A 228 -10.58 -10.46 -13.73
N ARG A 229 -9.38 -10.40 -14.32
CA ARG A 229 -8.29 -11.28 -13.91
C ARG A 229 -7.77 -10.90 -12.52
N ILE A 230 -7.57 -9.61 -12.24
CA ILE A 230 -7.09 -9.14 -10.95
C ILE A 230 -8.09 -9.43 -9.82
N VAL A 231 -9.39 -9.16 -10.04
CA VAL A 231 -10.44 -9.48 -9.05
C VAL A 231 -10.51 -10.98 -8.77
N ASN A 232 -10.37 -11.81 -9.81
CA ASN A 232 -10.33 -13.26 -9.61
C ASN A 232 -9.13 -13.71 -8.77
N ILE A 233 -7.95 -13.11 -9.02
CA ILE A 233 -6.74 -13.37 -8.23
C ILE A 233 -6.90 -12.88 -6.80
N SER A 234 -7.46 -11.68 -6.56
CA SER A 234 -7.61 -11.15 -5.20
C SER A 234 -8.58 -11.98 -4.37
N GLN A 235 -9.65 -12.51 -4.97
CA GLN A 235 -10.68 -13.29 -4.28
C GLN A 235 -10.32 -14.77 -4.12
N ARG A 236 -9.53 -15.35 -5.02
CA ARG A 236 -9.30 -16.82 -5.07
C ARG A 236 -7.83 -17.21 -5.01
N GLY A 237 -6.93 -16.26 -5.13
CA GLY A 237 -5.49 -16.50 -5.06
C GLY A 237 -5.07 -16.96 -3.67
N ASP A 238 -4.15 -17.90 -3.63
CA ASP A 238 -3.54 -18.33 -2.38
C ASP A 238 -2.35 -17.40 -2.03
N VAL A 239 -1.94 -17.45 -0.77
CA VAL A 239 -0.78 -16.69 -0.29
C VAL A 239 0.50 -17.05 -1.06
N TYR A 240 0.59 -18.28 -1.57
CA TYR A 240 1.74 -18.75 -2.35
C TYR A 240 1.85 -18.08 -3.71
N PHE A 241 0.73 -17.79 -4.38
CA PHE A 241 0.74 -16.98 -5.60
C PHE A 241 1.34 -15.60 -5.33
N CYS A 242 0.90 -14.92 -4.27
CA CYS A 242 1.43 -13.61 -3.88
C CYS A 242 2.93 -13.69 -3.60
N LYS A 243 3.38 -14.69 -2.84
CA LYS A 243 4.81 -14.94 -2.58
C LYS A 243 5.57 -15.14 -3.88
N ALA A 244 5.10 -16.03 -4.76
CA ALA A 244 5.76 -16.36 -6.02
C ALA A 244 5.87 -15.14 -6.95
N PHE A 245 4.82 -14.32 -7.03
CA PHE A 245 4.83 -13.10 -7.83
C PHE A 245 5.84 -12.08 -7.30
N TRP A 246 5.83 -11.80 -6.00
CA TRP A 246 6.75 -10.83 -5.42
C TRP A 246 8.19 -11.36 -5.44
N TYR A 247 8.46 -12.65 -5.24
CA TYR A 247 9.82 -13.18 -5.41
C TYR A 247 10.39 -13.06 -6.84
N LEU A 248 9.59 -12.71 -7.85
CA LEU A 248 10.12 -12.43 -9.18
C LEU A 248 11.14 -11.27 -9.18
N HIS A 249 11.00 -10.26 -8.32
CA HIS A 249 11.98 -9.16 -8.27
C HIS A 249 13.34 -9.61 -7.75
N ASP A 250 13.39 -10.68 -6.96
CA ASP A 250 14.64 -11.27 -6.49
C ASP A 250 15.35 -12.05 -7.60
N THR A 251 14.64 -12.42 -8.67
CA THR A 251 15.28 -12.95 -9.88
C THR A 251 15.95 -11.81 -10.64
N GLN A 252 17.21 -12.02 -11.05
CA GLN A 252 18.04 -11.00 -11.72
C GLN A 252 17.38 -10.36 -12.96
N LEU A 253 16.37 -11.01 -13.54
CA LEU A 253 15.64 -10.52 -14.72
C LEU A 253 14.79 -9.26 -14.46
N PHE A 254 14.36 -9.03 -13.21
CA PHE A 254 13.45 -7.93 -12.85
C PHE A 254 14.10 -6.86 -11.96
N GLN A 255 15.41 -6.94 -11.73
CA GLN A 255 16.15 -5.84 -11.11
C GLN A 255 16.25 -4.69 -12.13
N PHE A 256 15.35 -3.72 -12.00
CA PHE A 256 15.29 -2.52 -12.86
C PHE A 256 16.57 -1.68 -12.84
N VAL A 257 17.48 -1.92 -11.90
CA VAL A 257 18.79 -1.27 -11.79
C VAL A 257 19.88 -2.33 -11.85
N PRO A 258 20.75 -2.33 -12.89
CA PRO A 258 21.91 -3.20 -12.91
C PRO A 258 22.80 -2.96 -11.69
N PHE A 259 23.20 -4.02 -10.98
CA PHE A 259 24.01 -3.92 -9.76
C PHE A 259 25.32 -3.13 -9.93
N LEU A 260 25.84 -3.04 -11.17
CA LEU A 260 27.01 -2.22 -11.53
C LEU A 260 26.80 -0.71 -11.27
N MET A 261 25.56 -0.23 -11.26
CA MET A 261 25.22 1.17 -10.99
C MET A 261 25.00 1.48 -9.51
N LEU A 262 24.89 0.45 -8.66
CA LEU A 262 24.67 0.66 -7.23
C LEU A 262 25.97 1.05 -6.54
N PRO A 263 25.91 1.95 -5.53
CA PRO A 263 27.08 2.30 -4.76
C PRO A 263 27.72 1.05 -4.13
N LYS A 264 29.03 0.93 -4.27
CA LYS A 264 29.81 -0.12 -3.63
C LYS A 264 29.92 0.20 -2.14
N LEU A 265 29.46 -0.73 -1.31
CA LEU A 265 29.62 -0.65 0.14
C LEU A 265 30.93 -1.30 0.56
N SER A 266 31.65 -0.69 1.52
CA SER A 266 32.84 -1.28 2.13
C SER A 266 32.49 -2.49 2.99
N ILE A 267 31.29 -2.49 3.59
CA ILE A 267 30.80 -3.55 4.46
C ILE A 267 29.45 -4.04 3.94
N ASN A 268 29.36 -5.36 3.76
CA ASN A 268 28.17 -6.10 3.38
C ASN A 268 28.27 -7.50 4.01
N GLN A 269 27.80 -7.62 5.25
CA GLN A 269 27.96 -8.83 6.06
C GLN A 269 26.60 -9.45 6.39
N VAL A 270 26.59 -10.77 6.51
CA VAL A 270 25.47 -11.50 7.11
C VAL A 270 25.87 -11.85 8.53
N ILE A 271 25.05 -11.49 9.51
CA ILE A 271 25.25 -11.87 10.90
C ILE A 271 24.12 -12.84 11.28
N SER A 272 24.48 -13.92 11.95
CA SER A 272 23.52 -14.87 12.54
C SER A 272 23.46 -14.61 14.04
N ILE A 273 22.34 -14.08 14.50
CA ILE A 273 22.07 -13.82 15.92
C ILE A 273 21.62 -15.14 16.57
N PRO A 274 22.33 -15.67 17.57
CA PRO A 274 21.93 -16.91 18.23
C PRO A 274 20.72 -16.69 19.16
N PRO A 275 19.87 -17.70 19.39
CA PRO A 275 18.71 -17.61 20.28
C PRO A 275 19.11 -17.76 21.76
N GLU A 276 19.87 -16.80 22.28
CA GLU A 276 20.41 -16.76 23.64
C GLU A 276 19.64 -15.78 24.54
N GLN A 277 19.82 -15.88 25.85
CA GLN A 277 19.16 -14.96 26.78
C GLN A 277 19.75 -13.55 26.66
N LEU A 278 18.88 -12.54 26.52
CA LEU A 278 19.28 -11.13 26.43
C LEU A 278 18.59 -10.34 27.55
N SER A 279 19.32 -9.39 28.13
CA SER A 279 18.80 -8.44 29.11
C SER A 279 19.18 -7.01 28.77
N LEU A 280 18.26 -6.07 28.92
CA LEU A 280 18.53 -4.64 28.72
C LEU A 280 18.41 -3.89 30.05
N PRO A 281 19.29 -2.90 30.31
CA PRO A 281 19.15 -2.06 31.49
C PRO A 281 17.85 -1.26 31.42
N ALA A 282 17.11 -1.22 32.53
CA ALA A 282 15.91 -0.42 32.63
C ALA A 282 16.25 1.09 32.64
N ILE A 283 15.40 1.91 32.03
CA ILE A 283 15.63 3.36 31.89
C ILE A 283 15.51 4.07 33.23
N ASP A 284 14.66 3.58 34.12
CA ASP A 284 14.38 4.11 35.46
C ASP A 284 15.37 3.62 36.53
N GLY A 285 16.37 2.83 36.14
CA GLY A 285 17.33 2.20 37.07
C GLY A 285 16.74 1.00 37.84
N GLY A 286 15.55 0.51 37.43
CA GLY A 286 14.98 -0.74 37.90
C GLY A 286 15.76 -1.98 37.44
N PRO A 287 15.26 -3.19 37.73
CA PRO A 287 15.90 -4.44 37.30
C PRO A 287 15.94 -4.54 35.78
N ASP A 288 17.00 -5.16 35.26
CA ASP A 288 17.15 -5.41 33.83
C ASP A 288 15.92 -6.12 33.23
N VAL A 289 15.48 -5.62 32.08
CA VAL A 289 14.38 -6.19 31.30
C VAL A 289 14.89 -7.41 30.54
N GLN A 290 14.34 -8.57 30.87
CA GLN A 290 14.62 -9.81 30.14
C GLN A 290 13.85 -9.82 28.82
N ILE A 291 14.56 -10.05 27.72
CA ILE A 291 13.97 -10.11 26.38
C ILE A 291 13.71 -11.58 26.03
N PRO A 292 12.44 -11.99 25.83
CA PRO A 292 12.12 -13.36 25.48
C PRO A 292 12.78 -13.79 24.16
N ILE A 293 13.31 -15.00 24.13
CA ILE A 293 13.81 -15.60 22.89
C ILE A 293 12.61 -15.89 21.98
N PRO A 294 12.60 -15.41 20.72
CA PRO A 294 11.53 -15.69 19.77
C PRO A 294 11.33 -17.19 19.59
N CYS A 295 10.09 -17.64 19.78
CA CYS A 295 9.76 -19.06 19.78
C CYS A 295 8.41 -19.39 19.13
N SER A 296 7.58 -18.40 18.86
CA SER A 296 6.26 -18.61 18.26
C SER A 296 6.35 -19.37 16.93
N HIS A 297 5.47 -20.38 16.78
CA HIS A 297 5.24 -21.23 15.61
C HIS A 297 6.40 -22.15 15.16
N ILE A 298 7.64 -21.68 15.20
CA ILE A 298 8.79 -22.38 14.61
C ILE A 298 9.92 -22.70 15.61
N GLY A 299 9.68 -22.50 16.91
CA GLY A 299 10.65 -22.77 17.97
C GLY A 299 11.80 -21.77 18.01
N LYS A 300 12.81 -22.03 18.85
CA LYS A 300 13.99 -21.16 18.99
C LYS A 300 14.92 -21.36 17.79
N LYS A 301 15.15 -20.30 17.03
CA LYS A 301 16.02 -20.31 15.85
C LYS A 301 16.88 -19.04 15.82
N SER A 302 18.03 -19.14 15.17
CA SER A 302 18.86 -17.96 14.89
C SER A 302 18.15 -17.01 13.94
N ILE A 303 18.42 -15.71 14.10
CA ILE A 303 17.88 -14.65 13.24
C ILE A 303 19.01 -14.13 12.36
N HIS A 304 18.74 -13.97 11.07
CA HIS A 304 19.72 -13.42 10.14
C HIS A 304 19.51 -11.92 9.94
N VAL A 305 20.61 -11.19 9.85
CA VAL A 305 20.60 -9.76 9.55
C VAL A 305 21.67 -9.42 8.51
N LYS A 306 21.41 -8.42 7.69
CA LYS A 306 22.38 -7.81 6.79
C LYS A 306 22.93 -6.55 7.44
N LEU A 307 24.26 -6.46 7.54
CA LEU A 307 24.96 -5.24 7.94
C LEU A 307 25.59 -4.58 6.71
N TRP A 308 25.17 -3.35 6.44
CA TRP A 308 25.66 -2.53 5.35
C TRP A 308 26.30 -1.25 5.87
N SER A 309 27.46 -0.89 5.33
CA SER A 309 28.08 0.40 5.59
C SER A 309 28.96 0.81 4.41
N SER A 310 28.85 2.08 4.03
CA SER A 310 29.71 2.70 3.02
C SER A 310 31.16 2.79 3.51
N LYS A 311 31.37 2.96 4.82
CA LYS A 311 32.68 3.05 5.49
C LYS A 311 32.95 1.86 6.40
N ARG A 312 34.23 1.50 6.50
CA ARG A 312 34.71 0.58 7.54
C ARG A 312 34.85 1.34 8.86
N ARG A 313 34.29 0.81 9.95
CA ARG A 313 34.28 1.47 11.27
C ARG A 313 34.88 0.59 12.36
N ILE A 314 35.49 1.21 13.37
CA ILE A 314 36.00 0.51 14.55
C ILE A 314 34.85 -0.28 15.20
N GLY A 315 35.10 -1.54 15.54
CA GLY A 315 34.09 -2.41 16.16
C GLY A 315 33.01 -2.93 15.20
N MET A 316 33.21 -2.78 13.88
CA MET A 316 32.29 -3.34 12.89
C MET A 316 32.80 -4.68 12.36
N VAL A 317 31.95 -5.71 12.33
CA VAL A 317 32.28 -7.01 11.75
C VAL A 317 32.56 -6.91 10.25
N GLY A 318 33.47 -7.75 9.73
CA GLY A 318 33.92 -7.70 8.33
C GLY A 318 34.89 -6.57 8.03
N SER A 319 35.18 -5.70 9.01
CA SER A 319 36.16 -4.62 8.85
C SER A 319 37.55 -5.12 8.50
N ALA A 320 38.05 -6.15 9.19
CA ALA A 320 39.43 -6.61 9.03
C ALA A 320 39.75 -7.09 7.59
N SER A 321 38.76 -7.62 6.88
CA SER A 321 38.90 -8.09 5.49
C SER A 321 38.52 -7.04 4.44
N ALA A 322 37.98 -5.89 4.86
CA ALA A 322 37.63 -4.79 3.97
C ALA A 322 38.81 -3.80 3.81
N GLY A 323 39.13 -3.48 2.55
CA GLY A 323 40.08 -2.41 2.22
C GLY A 323 39.46 -1.02 2.42
N GLY A 324 40.32 0.00 2.60
CA GLY A 324 39.91 1.40 2.80
C GLY A 324 40.29 1.94 4.19
N GLU A 325 40.00 3.24 4.41
CA GLU A 325 40.27 3.93 5.66
C GLU A 325 39.38 3.38 6.80
N LEU A 326 39.96 3.25 8.00
CA LEU A 326 39.24 2.86 9.20
C LEU A 326 38.74 4.10 9.93
N HIS A 327 37.42 4.26 10.00
CA HIS A 327 36.78 5.38 10.68
C HIS A 327 36.38 5.03 12.12
N GLY A 328 36.13 6.07 12.93
CA GLY A 328 35.49 5.91 14.23
C GLY A 328 34.07 5.31 14.14
N PRO A 329 33.51 4.88 15.28
CA PRO A 329 32.13 4.39 15.33
C PRO A 329 31.16 5.47 14.87
N SER A 330 30.07 5.05 14.22
CA SER A 330 28.96 5.95 13.88
C SER A 330 28.21 6.37 15.14
N ASP A 331 27.63 7.57 15.13
CA ASP A 331 26.71 7.99 16.20
C ASP A 331 25.32 7.35 16.07
N VAL A 332 24.96 6.96 14.83
CA VAL A 332 23.62 6.49 14.46
C VAL A 332 23.70 5.09 13.85
N LEU A 333 22.63 4.31 14.00
CA LEU A 333 22.40 3.04 13.32
C LEU A 333 20.99 3.09 12.71
N LEU A 334 20.87 2.77 11.42
CA LEU A 334 19.55 2.59 10.81
C LEU A 334 19.10 1.15 11.04
N PHE A 335 18.05 0.97 11.84
CA PHE A 335 17.39 -0.31 12.07
C PHE A 335 16.26 -0.49 11.05
N HIS A 336 16.43 -1.44 10.12
CA HIS A 336 15.55 -1.60 8.97
C HIS A 336 14.75 -2.89 9.04
N CYS A 337 13.43 -2.76 9.09
CA CYS A 337 12.48 -3.85 8.86
C CYS A 337 11.98 -3.73 7.43
N HIS A 338 12.18 -4.77 6.61
CA HIS A 338 11.71 -4.74 5.22
C HIS A 338 10.18 -4.74 5.12
N GLY A 339 9.66 -4.48 3.92
CA GLY A 339 8.24 -4.50 3.63
C GLY A 339 7.74 -5.90 3.28
N GLY A 340 6.67 -5.97 2.49
CA GLY A 340 6.13 -7.24 1.99
C GLY A 340 5.04 -7.86 2.88
N GLY A 341 4.43 -7.07 3.77
CA GLY A 341 3.24 -7.46 4.54
C GLY A 341 3.46 -8.67 5.45
N PHE A 342 4.69 -8.88 5.92
CA PHE A 342 5.11 -10.07 6.69
C PHE A 342 4.93 -11.42 5.96
N VAL A 343 4.66 -11.42 4.65
CA VAL A 343 4.40 -12.62 3.84
C VAL A 343 5.49 -12.82 2.79
N ALA A 344 6.05 -11.75 2.27
CA ALA A 344 7.01 -11.76 1.17
C ALA A 344 8.18 -10.83 1.45
N ASP A 345 9.14 -10.89 0.52
CA ASP A 345 10.34 -10.06 0.44
C ASP A 345 11.46 -10.44 1.42
N SER A 346 12.58 -9.74 1.32
CA SER A 346 13.77 -9.93 2.15
C SER A 346 14.57 -8.61 2.24
N PRO A 347 15.60 -8.53 3.10
CA PRO A 347 16.54 -7.42 3.07
C PRO A 347 17.10 -7.14 1.66
N LYS A 348 17.27 -8.17 0.84
CA LYS A 348 17.93 -8.07 -0.47
C LYS A 348 17.16 -7.20 -1.46
N ALA A 349 15.84 -7.27 -1.53
CA ALA A 349 15.10 -6.46 -2.49
C ALA A 349 15.10 -4.98 -2.16
N HIS A 350 15.20 -4.67 -0.87
CA HIS A 350 15.30 -3.32 -0.35
C HIS A 350 16.73 -2.75 -0.44
N GLU A 351 17.72 -3.56 -0.83
CA GLU A 351 19.14 -3.17 -0.86
C GLU A 351 19.41 -1.96 -1.78
N THR A 352 18.65 -1.80 -2.87
CA THR A 352 18.87 -0.74 -3.86
C THR A 352 18.83 0.66 -3.25
N TYR A 353 17.76 1.00 -2.50
CA TYR A 353 17.68 2.31 -1.86
C TYR A 353 18.51 2.36 -0.57
N LEU A 354 18.65 1.24 0.15
CA LEU A 354 19.46 1.18 1.37
C LEU A 354 20.94 1.44 1.11
N ARG A 355 21.48 0.99 -0.03
CA ARG A 355 22.85 1.35 -0.46
C ARG A 355 23.03 2.84 -0.66
N ASN A 356 22.07 3.48 -1.33
CA ASN A 356 22.10 4.92 -1.53
C ASN A 356 22.02 5.67 -0.19
N TRP A 357 21.18 5.21 0.74
CA TRP A 357 21.08 5.80 2.07
C TRP A 357 22.34 5.60 2.92
N ALA A 358 22.95 4.41 2.89
CA ALA A 358 24.18 4.12 3.62
C ALA A 358 25.34 5.03 3.17
N VAL A 359 25.37 5.43 1.89
CA VAL A 359 26.35 6.39 1.36
C VAL A 359 25.95 7.82 1.69
N ALA A 360 24.71 8.21 1.38
CA ALA A 360 24.25 9.60 1.51
C ALA A 360 24.20 10.08 2.97
N LEU A 361 23.81 9.20 3.89
CA LEU A 361 23.69 9.50 5.32
C LEU A 361 24.98 9.17 6.09
N ASP A 362 25.92 8.44 5.48
CA ASP A 362 27.14 7.93 6.14
C ASP A 362 26.85 7.11 7.41
N ILE A 363 25.73 6.36 7.45
CA ILE A 363 25.35 5.54 8.60
C ILE A 363 25.40 4.05 8.28
N PRO A 364 25.81 3.20 9.24
CA PRO A 364 25.60 1.77 9.13
C PRO A 364 24.10 1.45 9.16
N ILE A 365 23.72 0.41 8.43
CA ILE A 365 22.36 -0.09 8.32
C ILE A 365 22.35 -1.56 8.72
N ILE A 366 21.48 -1.92 9.65
CA ILE A 366 21.14 -3.31 9.97
C ILE A 366 19.74 -3.62 9.42
N SER A 367 19.63 -4.59 8.52
CA SER A 367 18.35 -5.00 7.92
C SER A 367 18.03 -6.42 8.32
N ILE A 368 16.87 -6.63 8.96
CA ILE A 368 16.49 -7.88 9.61
C ILE A 368 15.79 -8.78 8.61
N ASP A 369 16.24 -10.03 8.50
CA ASP A 369 15.63 -11.09 7.68
C ASP A 369 14.66 -11.89 8.55
N TYR A 370 13.54 -11.28 8.90
CA TYR A 370 12.56 -11.87 9.82
C TYR A 370 11.74 -12.97 9.14
N SER A 371 11.21 -13.88 9.95
CA SER A 371 10.41 -15.02 9.49
C SER A 371 9.06 -14.56 8.92
N LEU A 372 8.65 -15.19 7.83
CA LEU A 372 7.45 -14.80 7.06
C LEU A 372 6.27 -15.74 7.27
N SER A 373 5.08 -15.18 7.11
CA SER A 373 3.83 -15.91 6.96
C SER A 373 3.76 -16.61 5.57
N PRO A 374 2.99 -17.70 5.45
CA PRO A 374 2.19 -18.37 6.49
C PRO A 374 2.99 -19.30 7.42
N GLU A 375 4.26 -19.56 7.16
CA GLU A 375 5.06 -20.54 7.92
C GLU A 375 5.36 -20.07 9.34
N ALA A 376 5.46 -18.75 9.54
CA ALA A 376 5.69 -18.09 10.80
C ALA A 376 4.73 -16.89 10.94
N PRO A 377 3.45 -17.13 11.29
CA PRO A 377 2.46 -16.07 11.42
C PRO A 377 2.74 -15.16 12.62
N TYR A 378 1.92 -14.10 12.75
CA TYR A 378 1.92 -13.26 13.94
C TYR A 378 1.89 -14.12 15.23
N PRO A 379 2.70 -13.81 16.26
CA PRO A 379 3.56 -12.63 16.41
C PRO A 379 5.04 -12.83 16.03
N ARG A 380 5.41 -13.93 15.34
CA ARG A 380 6.82 -14.35 15.21
C ARG A 380 7.77 -13.26 14.70
N ALA A 381 7.45 -12.58 13.61
CA ALA A 381 8.30 -11.52 13.09
C ALA A 381 8.53 -10.39 14.12
N LEU A 382 7.49 -10.00 14.87
CA LEU A 382 7.62 -8.95 15.88
C LEU A 382 8.51 -9.37 17.06
N GLU A 383 8.42 -10.62 17.49
CA GLU A 383 9.35 -11.19 18.47
C GLU A 383 10.81 -11.05 17.99
N GLU A 384 11.07 -11.44 16.74
CA GLU A 384 12.41 -11.37 16.13
C GLU A 384 12.93 -9.94 15.98
N LEU A 385 12.06 -9.00 15.62
CA LEU A 385 12.42 -7.58 15.52
C LEU A 385 12.79 -6.98 16.88
N VAL A 386 11.98 -7.22 17.92
CA VAL A 386 12.27 -6.74 19.29
C VAL A 386 13.55 -7.37 19.83
N TYR A 387 13.72 -8.68 19.64
CA TYR A 387 14.91 -9.40 20.05
C TYR A 387 16.17 -8.89 19.33
N THR A 388 16.08 -8.66 18.02
CA THR A 388 17.19 -8.13 17.21
C THR A 388 17.53 -6.69 17.59
N TYR A 389 16.54 -5.86 17.94
CA TYR A 389 16.77 -4.51 18.45
C TYR A 389 17.56 -4.55 19.76
N ALA A 390 17.16 -5.40 20.71
CA ALA A 390 17.87 -5.58 21.97
C ALA A 390 19.30 -6.07 21.75
N TRP A 391 19.48 -7.07 20.88
CA TRP A 391 20.79 -7.58 20.49
C TRP A 391 21.67 -6.48 19.88
N ALA A 392 21.11 -5.66 18.97
CA ALA A 392 21.84 -4.58 18.32
C ALA A 392 22.33 -3.52 19.33
N LEU A 393 21.56 -3.22 20.38
CA LEU A 393 21.98 -2.31 21.44
C LEU A 393 23.17 -2.85 22.24
N GLN A 394 23.17 -4.14 22.60
CA GLN A 394 24.29 -4.76 23.32
C GLN A 394 25.57 -4.86 22.46
N HIS A 395 25.41 -5.03 21.15
CA HIS A 395 26.52 -5.27 20.22
C HIS A 395 26.87 -4.07 19.33
N ALA A 396 26.30 -2.89 19.61
CA ALA A 396 26.49 -1.66 18.84
C ALA A 396 27.98 -1.36 18.58
N ASN A 397 28.76 -1.29 19.66
CA ASN A 397 30.18 -0.92 19.61
C ASN A 397 31.11 -2.08 19.20
N SER A 398 30.67 -3.34 19.34
CA SER A 398 31.54 -4.51 19.19
C SER A 398 31.36 -5.25 17.86
N LEU A 399 30.17 -5.18 17.26
CA LEU A 399 29.87 -5.82 15.98
C LEU A 399 29.32 -4.88 14.91
N LEU A 400 28.66 -3.78 15.27
CA LEU A 400 27.96 -2.91 14.33
C LEU A 400 28.70 -1.60 14.00
N GLY A 401 29.81 -1.31 14.71
CA GLY A 401 30.61 -0.10 14.53
C GLY A 401 29.85 1.19 14.75
N THR A 402 29.00 1.22 15.77
CA THR A 402 28.18 2.38 16.16
C THR A 402 28.14 2.49 17.67
N ASN A 403 28.05 3.72 18.19
CA ASN A 403 27.83 3.95 19.62
C ASN A 403 26.33 4.09 19.97
N ALA A 404 25.44 4.03 18.97
CA ALA A 404 24.00 4.09 19.12
C ALA A 404 23.54 5.22 20.06
N LYS A 405 24.10 6.43 19.91
CA LYS A 405 23.68 7.59 20.69
C LYS A 405 22.17 7.82 20.51
N LYS A 406 21.44 7.77 21.62
CA LYS A 406 20.01 8.12 21.65
C LYS A 406 19.88 9.59 21.26
N SER A 407 19.10 9.88 20.22
CA SER A 407 18.78 11.27 19.89
C SER A 407 17.88 11.84 20.98
N ASN A 408 18.31 12.91 21.65
CA ASN A 408 17.50 13.62 22.66
C ASN A 408 16.35 14.44 22.03
N THR A 409 16.14 14.34 20.72
CA THR A 409 15.05 15.01 20.03
C THR A 409 13.84 14.09 19.98
N HIS A 410 12.94 14.22 20.95
CA HIS A 410 11.52 14.00 20.69
C HIS A 410 11.10 15.04 19.66
N ARG A 411 10.90 14.62 18.41
CA ARG A 411 10.27 15.44 17.38
C ARG A 411 9.09 14.69 16.82
#